data_AF-A0A1E4RVY6-F1
#
_entry.id   AF-A0A1E4RVY6-F1
#
_cell.length_a   1.000
_cell.length_b   1.000
_cell.length_c   1.000
_cell.angle_alpha   90.00
_cell.angle_beta   90.00
_cell.angle_gamma   90.00
#
_symmetry.space_group_name_H-M   'P 1'
#
loop_
_entity.id
_entity.type
_entity.pdbx_description
1 polymer ?
#
loop_
_entity_poly.entity_id
_entity_poly.type
_entity_poly.pdbx_seq_one_letter_code
_entity_poly.pdbx_strand_id
1 'polypeptide(L)'
;MPVHKECAIDEATQVVTSSSNAGKKGNVDVAQLHNKLLAISSSSSSLSSTSLQSLSLVSTNDAGDFSQTPQQTLTRVQSTNNLTDFFIHDEINPHTTDILRPGATFVGTQQSGRSTYEVKVELKYVDLDQSFFCGYINIKGLTESRPELITYFESEIISKDVSFFTRDKSWGANTDIDIQHWSKFPAWHTTLPVKKILDKSYIHKEPFKNQYLFMRWKEKFLVPDAKSDDLEGASFAGFYYICFNQITGDVSGLYYHKSSERFQQLELCHVPTNGVAPTFQFL
;
A
#
# COMPACT_ATOMS: atom_id res chain seq x y z
N MET A 1 -26.83 31.24 -13.83
CA MET A 1 -25.89 32.38 -13.67
C MET A 1 -25.58 32.56 -12.19
N PRO A 2 -24.34 32.96 -11.86
CA PRO A 2 -23.42 32.12 -11.08
C PRO A 2 -23.02 32.76 -9.75
N VAL A 3 -22.34 32.00 -8.87
CA VAL A 3 -21.24 32.55 -8.06
C VAL A 3 -20.16 31.46 -7.89
N HIS A 4 -19.07 31.61 -8.65
CA HIS A 4 -17.79 30.97 -8.38
C HIS A 4 -17.19 31.58 -7.11
N LYS A 5 -16.65 30.75 -6.21
CA LYS A 5 -15.74 31.23 -5.16
C LYS A 5 -14.31 30.90 -5.58
N GLU A 6 -13.61 31.96 -5.94
CA GLU A 6 -12.20 32.04 -6.28
C GLU A 6 -11.40 32.08 -4.97
N CYS A 7 -10.33 31.28 -4.89
CA CYS A 7 -9.44 31.23 -3.73
C CYS A 7 -8.31 32.25 -3.96
N ALA A 8 -8.41 33.41 -3.31
CA ALA A 8 -7.36 34.42 -3.30
C ALA A 8 -6.28 34.07 -2.26
N ILE A 9 -5.01 34.20 -2.65
CA ILE A 9 -3.83 34.03 -1.79
C ILE A 9 -3.26 35.42 -1.55
N ASP A 10 -3.32 35.88 -0.31
CA ASP A 10 -2.71 37.13 0.15
C ASP A 10 -1.19 36.98 0.33
N GLU A 11 -0.48 37.98 -0.17
CA GLU A 11 0.97 38.14 -0.15
C GLU A 11 1.38 38.80 1.18
N ALA A 12 2.18 38.11 2.00
CA ALA A 12 2.73 38.67 3.24
C ALA A 12 4.26 38.55 3.27
N THR A 13 4.89 39.69 3.01
CA THR A 13 6.31 40.00 3.15
C THR A 13 6.79 39.81 4.60
N GLN A 14 7.86 39.04 4.82
CA GLN A 14 8.67 39.14 6.03
C GLN A 14 10.18 39.15 5.73
N VAL A 15 10.81 40.10 6.43
CA VAL A 15 12.21 40.52 6.41
C VAL A 15 13.08 39.50 7.15
N VAL A 16 14.17 39.04 6.52
CA VAL A 16 15.20 38.21 7.15
C VAL A 16 16.38 39.07 7.54
N THR A 17 16.69 39.11 8.84
CA THR A 17 17.98 39.58 9.38
C THR A 17 18.89 38.39 9.67
N SER A 18 20.15 38.57 9.29
CA SER A 18 21.26 37.63 9.36
C SER A 18 21.85 37.51 10.76
N SER A 19 22.38 36.33 11.11
CA SER A 19 23.57 36.20 11.98
C SER A 19 24.24 34.83 11.81
N SER A 20 25.52 34.91 11.49
CA SER A 20 26.53 33.86 11.34
C SER A 20 26.98 33.26 12.67
N ASN A 21 27.37 31.98 12.68
CA ASN A 21 28.66 31.60 13.28
C ASN A 21 29.18 30.23 12.82
N ALA A 22 30.49 30.21 12.59
CA ALA A 22 31.29 29.10 12.11
C ALA A 22 31.94 28.30 13.26
N GLY A 23 32.31 27.04 13.04
CA GLY A 23 33.32 26.38 13.89
C GLY A 23 33.48 24.86 13.79
N LYS A 24 34.53 24.46 13.04
CA LYS A 24 35.48 23.34 13.28
C LYS A 24 35.17 21.89 12.82
N LYS A 25 35.85 21.59 11.70
CA LYS A 25 36.62 20.39 11.29
C LYS A 25 36.76 19.20 12.27
N GLY A 26 36.56 18.00 11.72
CA GLY A 26 37.23 16.75 12.07
C GLY A 26 37.40 15.90 10.80
N ASN A 27 38.63 15.76 10.33
CA ASN A 27 39.05 15.03 9.13
C ASN A 27 39.38 13.59 9.52
N VAL A 28 38.78 12.58 8.87
CA VAL A 28 39.31 11.22 8.84
C VAL A 28 39.19 10.73 7.40
N ASP A 29 40.33 10.38 6.85
CA ASP A 29 40.55 10.07 5.44
C ASP A 29 40.85 8.56 5.27
N VAL A 30 40.50 8.09 4.08
CA VAL A 30 40.95 6.91 3.32
C VAL A 30 40.67 5.46 3.81
N ALA A 31 39.96 4.74 2.94
CA ALA A 31 40.32 3.41 2.42
C ALA A 31 40.62 2.25 3.38
N GLN A 32 39.58 1.73 4.04
CA GLN A 32 39.67 0.37 4.63
C GLN A 32 38.38 -0.45 4.67
N LEU A 33 37.44 -0.25 3.74
CA LEU A 33 36.24 -1.10 3.65
C LEU A 33 35.86 -1.48 2.22
N HIS A 34 36.83 -1.91 1.42
CA HIS A 34 36.60 -2.29 0.02
C HIS A 34 37.29 -3.59 -0.41
N ASN A 35 37.44 -4.56 0.51
CA ASN A 35 37.97 -5.90 0.20
C ASN A 35 37.40 -6.99 1.12
N LYS A 36 36.09 -7.24 1.08
CA LYS A 36 35.55 -8.47 1.69
C LYS A 36 34.24 -9.05 1.13
N LEU A 37 33.85 -8.75 -0.12
CA LEU A 37 32.68 -9.40 -0.75
C LEU A 37 32.87 -9.68 -2.27
N LEU A 38 34.09 -10.00 -2.69
CA LEU A 38 34.40 -10.49 -4.05
C LEU A 38 34.86 -11.96 -4.05
N ALA A 39 34.18 -12.82 -3.29
CA ALA A 39 34.47 -14.25 -3.32
C ALA A 39 33.24 -15.09 -3.00
N ILE A 40 32.15 -14.96 -3.76
CA ILE A 40 31.26 -16.10 -4.14
C ILE A 40 30.54 -15.70 -5.45
N SER A 41 31.28 -15.68 -6.56
CA SER A 41 30.73 -15.69 -7.91
C SER A 41 31.47 -16.75 -8.72
N SER A 42 30.95 -17.98 -8.67
CA SER A 42 31.16 -19.01 -9.72
C SER A 42 30.39 -20.29 -9.39
N SER A 43 29.11 -20.31 -9.73
CA SER A 43 28.44 -21.54 -10.19
C SER A 43 27.07 -21.17 -10.76
N SER A 44 27.08 -20.76 -12.02
CA SER A 44 25.91 -20.78 -12.89
C SER A 44 25.62 -22.21 -13.34
N SER A 45 24.39 -22.70 -13.19
CA SER A 45 23.59 -23.18 -14.33
C SER A 45 22.26 -23.85 -13.92
N SER A 46 21.31 -23.64 -14.83
CA SER A 46 20.12 -24.43 -15.18
C SER A 46 18.84 -24.34 -14.35
N LEU A 47 17.85 -23.73 -15.03
CA LEU A 47 16.41 -23.83 -14.88
C LEU A 47 15.92 -25.29 -14.77
N SER A 48 14.85 -25.52 -14.02
CA SER A 48 13.61 -26.11 -14.59
C SER A 48 12.47 -26.15 -13.58
N SER A 49 11.29 -25.93 -14.15
CA SER A 49 9.95 -25.96 -13.60
C SER A 49 9.56 -27.27 -12.90
N THR A 50 9.12 -27.21 -11.65
CA THR A 50 8.37 -28.31 -11.04
C THR A 50 6.87 -28.14 -11.32
N SER A 51 6.46 -28.84 -12.37
CA SER A 51 5.08 -29.21 -12.69
C SER A 51 4.50 -30.10 -11.58
N LEU A 52 3.23 -29.87 -11.24
CA LEU A 52 2.41 -30.69 -10.36
C LEU A 52 2.29 -32.11 -10.91
N GLN A 53 2.75 -33.10 -10.15
CA GLN A 53 2.53 -34.51 -10.50
C GLN A 53 1.21 -35.00 -9.91
N SER A 54 0.37 -35.45 -10.83
CA SER A 54 -0.87 -36.18 -10.64
C SER A 54 -0.63 -37.50 -9.90
N LEU A 55 -1.36 -37.71 -8.81
CA LEU A 55 -1.46 -39.02 -8.16
C LEU A 55 -2.38 -39.90 -9.01
N SER A 56 -1.79 -40.95 -9.59
CA SER A 56 -2.48 -41.99 -10.34
C SER A 56 -2.97 -43.10 -9.40
N LEU A 57 -4.16 -43.61 -9.71
CA LEU A 57 -4.85 -44.70 -9.02
C LEU A 57 -4.07 -46.01 -9.14
N VAL A 58 -3.73 -46.62 -8.01
CA VAL A 58 -3.26 -48.01 -7.94
C VAL A 58 -4.41 -48.86 -7.41
N SER A 59 -4.99 -49.67 -8.30
CA SER A 59 -5.89 -50.76 -7.95
C SER A 59 -5.04 -52.01 -7.69
N THR A 60 -5.08 -52.51 -6.45
CA THR A 60 -4.63 -53.87 -6.14
C THR A 60 -5.81 -54.65 -5.58
N ASN A 61 -6.20 -55.69 -6.32
CA ASN A 61 -7.14 -56.70 -5.89
C ASN A 61 -6.37 -57.71 -5.05
N ASP A 62 -6.82 -57.99 -3.83
CA ASP A 62 -6.58 -59.29 -3.23
C ASP A 62 -7.77 -59.69 -2.36
N ALA A 63 -8.17 -60.95 -2.49
CA ALA A 63 -9.39 -61.53 -1.96
C ALA A 63 -9.05 -62.44 -0.77
N GLY A 64 -9.77 -62.29 0.34
CA GLY A 64 -9.65 -63.17 1.50
C GLY A 64 -10.75 -62.89 2.54
N ASP A 65 -11.51 -63.93 2.85
CA ASP A 65 -12.84 -64.00 3.46
C ASP A 65 -12.80 -64.17 5.00
N PHE A 66 -13.69 -63.48 5.74
CA PHE A 66 -14.62 -64.01 6.78
C PHE A 66 -15.19 -62.93 7.74
N SER A 67 -16.39 -63.24 8.25
CA SER A 67 -17.51 -62.36 8.65
C SER A 67 -17.55 -61.80 10.09
N GLN A 68 -18.22 -60.65 10.32
CA GLN A 68 -19.50 -60.45 11.09
C GLN A 68 -19.73 -59.01 11.66
N THR A 69 -20.75 -58.29 11.11
CA THR A 69 -21.75 -57.33 11.73
C THR A 69 -21.35 -56.00 12.42
N PRO A 70 -22.26 -54.97 12.56
CA PRO A 70 -23.33 -54.49 11.67
C PRO A 70 -23.39 -52.94 11.44
N GLN A 71 -23.84 -52.57 10.23
CA GLN A 71 -24.55 -51.35 9.75
C GLN A 71 -24.46 -50.00 10.51
N GLN A 72 -23.82 -49.02 9.88
CA GLN A 72 -24.22 -47.60 9.94
C GLN A 72 -24.49 -47.09 8.51
N THR A 73 -25.71 -46.59 8.30
CA THR A 73 -26.20 -46.05 7.04
C THR A 73 -25.52 -44.71 6.76
N LEU A 74 -24.47 -44.70 5.94
CA LEU A 74 -23.93 -43.48 5.35
C LEU A 74 -24.83 -43.07 4.17
N THR A 75 -25.63 -42.03 4.40
CA THR A 75 -26.30 -41.28 3.34
C THR A 75 -25.24 -40.80 2.35
N ARG A 76 -25.29 -41.36 1.14
CA ARG A 76 -24.48 -40.95 -0.01
C ARG A 76 -24.77 -39.48 -0.33
N VAL A 77 -23.95 -38.57 0.18
CA VAL A 77 -23.84 -37.22 -0.39
C VAL A 77 -23.24 -37.42 -1.77
N GLN A 78 -24.08 -37.28 -2.80
CA GLN A 78 -23.61 -37.30 -4.17
C GLN A 78 -22.74 -36.06 -4.37
N SER A 79 -21.43 -36.25 -4.37
CA SER A 79 -20.44 -35.25 -4.72
C SER A 79 -20.61 -34.88 -6.20
N THR A 80 -21.27 -33.78 -6.48
CA THR A 80 -21.11 -33.09 -7.76
C THR A 80 -19.80 -32.32 -7.69
N ASN A 81 -18.69 -32.98 -8.04
CA ASN A 81 -17.38 -32.34 -8.19
C ASN A 81 -17.35 -31.53 -9.50
N ASN A 82 -18.21 -30.53 -9.61
CA ASN A 82 -18.07 -29.49 -10.61
C ASN A 82 -17.25 -28.37 -9.98
N LEU A 83 -16.03 -28.15 -10.46
CA LEU A 83 -15.22 -26.99 -10.09
C LEU A 83 -16.00 -25.69 -10.31
N THR A 84 -16.87 -25.66 -11.33
CA THR A 84 -17.81 -24.55 -11.56
C THR A 84 -18.78 -24.35 -10.40
N ASP A 85 -19.28 -25.41 -9.75
CA ASP A 85 -20.18 -25.26 -8.59
C ASP A 85 -19.41 -24.71 -7.38
N PHE A 86 -18.12 -25.05 -7.21
CA PHE A 86 -17.27 -24.46 -6.18
C PHE A 86 -17.07 -22.95 -6.38
N PHE A 87 -16.73 -22.52 -7.61
CA PHE A 87 -16.54 -21.09 -7.93
C PHE A 87 -17.85 -20.28 -7.98
N ILE A 88 -18.99 -20.93 -8.25
CA ILE A 88 -20.32 -20.27 -8.25
C ILE A 88 -20.89 -20.15 -6.83
N HIS A 89 -20.53 -21.05 -5.91
CA HIS A 89 -21.04 -21.03 -4.53
C HIS A 89 -20.14 -20.26 -3.55
N ASP A 90 -18.83 -20.18 -3.78
CA ASP A 90 -17.90 -19.31 -3.04
C ASP A 90 -17.62 -18.02 -3.83
N GLU A 91 -18.67 -17.25 -4.09
CA GLU A 91 -18.57 -15.94 -4.72
C GLU A 91 -17.83 -14.99 -3.75
N ILE A 92 -16.49 -14.91 -3.87
CA ILE A 92 -15.68 -13.95 -3.12
C ILE A 92 -15.97 -12.57 -3.69
N ASN A 93 -17.04 -11.94 -3.22
CA ASN A 93 -17.32 -10.55 -3.51
C ASN A 93 -16.58 -9.72 -2.46
N PRO A 94 -15.45 -9.07 -2.81
CA PRO A 94 -14.66 -8.36 -1.82
C PRO A 94 -15.48 -7.20 -1.24
N HIS A 95 -15.36 -6.99 0.06
CA HIS A 95 -16.10 -5.92 0.73
C HIS A 95 -15.52 -4.54 0.35
N THR A 96 -16.38 -3.60 -0.05
CA THR A 96 -16.02 -2.26 -0.57
C THR A 96 -16.95 -1.17 0.00
N THR A 97 -16.66 0.11 -0.27
CA THR A 97 -17.58 1.23 0.01
C THR A 97 -17.89 2.06 -1.25
N ASP A 98 -18.77 3.05 -1.13
CA ASP A 98 -19.09 4.00 -2.19
C ASP A 98 -17.91 4.89 -2.64
N ILE A 99 -16.80 4.90 -1.90
CA ILE A 99 -15.60 5.67 -2.27
C ILE A 99 -14.40 4.75 -2.45
N LEU A 100 -14.19 3.79 -1.54
CA LEU A 100 -13.16 2.77 -1.68
C LEU A 100 -13.73 1.56 -2.41
N ARG A 101 -13.73 1.64 -3.74
CA ARG A 101 -14.12 0.54 -4.64
C ARG A 101 -13.18 0.45 -5.85
N PRO A 102 -13.14 -0.69 -6.55
CA PRO A 102 -12.46 -0.79 -7.84
C PRO A 102 -12.92 0.32 -8.81
N GLY A 103 -11.96 0.92 -9.52
CA GLY A 103 -12.17 2.02 -10.45
C GLY A 103 -12.31 3.41 -9.82
N ALA A 104 -12.39 3.52 -8.48
CA ALA A 104 -12.41 4.82 -7.82
C ALA A 104 -11.16 5.63 -8.15
N THR A 105 -11.35 6.91 -8.47
CA THR A 105 -10.29 7.82 -8.87
C THR A 105 -10.18 8.98 -7.88
N PHE A 106 -8.95 9.37 -7.57
CA PHE A 106 -8.62 10.52 -6.74
C PHE A 106 -7.65 11.41 -7.50
N VAL A 107 -7.80 12.72 -7.37
CA VAL A 107 -6.94 13.71 -8.04
C VAL A 107 -6.53 14.80 -7.07
N GLY A 108 -5.32 15.32 -7.25
CA GLY A 108 -4.82 16.43 -6.45
C GLY A 108 -3.34 16.63 -6.68
N THR A 109 -2.57 16.86 -5.61
CA THR A 109 -1.17 17.27 -5.74
C THR A 109 -0.24 16.63 -4.72
N GLN A 110 1.01 16.46 -5.11
CA GLN A 110 2.13 16.23 -4.19
C GLN A 110 3.02 17.47 -4.14
N GLN A 111 3.35 17.94 -2.93
CA GLN A 111 4.19 19.11 -2.70
C GLN A 111 5.51 18.72 -2.03
N SER A 112 6.63 19.16 -2.60
CA SER A 112 7.98 19.00 -2.04
C SER A 112 8.70 20.35 -2.10
N GLY A 113 8.96 20.95 -0.94
CA GLY A 113 9.56 22.28 -0.84
C GLY A 113 8.72 23.34 -1.57
N ARG A 114 9.22 23.81 -2.71
CA ARG A 114 8.54 24.81 -3.56
C ARG A 114 7.89 24.21 -4.81
N SER A 115 8.05 22.91 -5.01
CA SER A 115 7.56 22.19 -6.18
C SER A 115 6.21 21.56 -5.87
N THR A 116 5.30 21.63 -6.82
CA THR A 116 3.97 21.00 -6.76
C THR A 116 3.76 20.18 -8.01
N TYR A 117 3.35 18.92 -7.83
CA TYR A 117 3.17 17.95 -8.90
C TYR A 117 1.71 17.49 -8.93
N GLU A 118 1.12 17.39 -10.11
CA GLU A 118 -0.21 16.81 -10.25
C GLU A 118 -0.15 15.31 -9.98
N VAL A 119 -1.12 14.81 -9.22
CA VAL A 119 -1.23 13.38 -8.89
C VAL A 119 -2.64 12.89 -9.19
N LYS A 120 -2.71 11.73 -9.83
CA LYS A 120 -3.94 10.95 -10.01
C LYS A 120 -3.73 9.55 -9.44
N VAL A 121 -4.68 9.10 -8.63
CA VAL A 121 -4.71 7.73 -8.10
C VAL A 121 -5.93 7.02 -8.63
N GLU A 122 -5.77 5.77 -9.06
CA GLU A 122 -6.87 4.91 -9.48
C GLU A 122 -6.79 3.57 -8.73
N LEU A 123 -7.85 3.21 -8.02
CA LEU A 123 -7.94 1.93 -7.33
C LEU A 123 -8.30 0.81 -8.31
N LYS A 124 -7.59 -0.31 -8.22
CA LYS A 124 -7.80 -1.47 -9.11
C LYS A 124 -8.47 -2.63 -8.41
N TYR A 125 -8.08 -2.91 -7.19
CA TYR A 125 -8.69 -3.93 -6.34
C TYR A 125 -8.87 -3.38 -4.94
N VAL A 126 -10.00 -3.68 -4.31
CA VAL A 126 -10.32 -3.28 -2.95
C VAL A 126 -10.97 -4.45 -2.23
N ASP A 127 -10.42 -4.80 -1.07
CA ASP A 127 -10.98 -5.77 -0.14
C ASP A 127 -10.77 -5.27 1.30
N LEU A 128 -11.82 -4.66 1.84
CA LEU A 128 -11.79 -4.02 3.15
C LEU A 128 -11.82 -5.04 4.29
N ASP A 129 -12.31 -6.25 4.06
CA ASP A 129 -12.25 -7.32 5.06
C ASP A 129 -10.81 -7.78 5.29
N GLN A 130 -10.00 -7.76 4.23
CA GLN A 130 -8.55 -7.96 4.30
C GLN A 130 -7.77 -6.68 4.66
N SER A 131 -8.44 -5.55 4.92
CA SER A 131 -7.78 -4.26 5.18
C SER A 131 -6.80 -3.85 4.07
N PHE A 132 -7.14 -4.15 2.81
CA PHE A 132 -6.24 -4.05 1.67
C PHE A 132 -6.90 -3.43 0.43
N PHE A 133 -6.13 -2.66 -0.31
CA PHE A 133 -6.41 -2.32 -1.70
C PHE A 133 -5.11 -2.01 -2.45
N CYS A 134 -5.19 -2.01 -3.76
CA CYS A 134 -4.07 -1.63 -4.61
C CYS A 134 -4.53 -0.82 -5.81
N GLY A 135 -3.59 -0.18 -6.49
CA GLY A 135 -3.91 0.69 -7.61
C GLY A 135 -2.68 1.29 -8.25
N TYR A 136 -2.91 2.36 -9.01
CA TYR A 136 -1.86 3.15 -9.62
C TYR A 136 -1.80 4.54 -9.03
N ILE A 137 -0.59 5.01 -8.75
CA ILE A 137 -0.29 6.43 -8.54
C ILE A 137 0.35 6.93 -9.82
N ASN A 138 -0.20 8.00 -10.38
CA ASN A 138 0.32 8.69 -11.54
C ASN A 138 0.70 10.11 -11.13
N ILE A 139 1.97 10.45 -11.23
CA ILE A 139 2.51 11.77 -10.94
C ILE A 139 3.09 12.42 -12.19
N LYS A 140 2.74 13.69 -12.43
CA LYS A 140 3.20 14.45 -13.60
C LYS A 140 4.24 15.49 -13.24
N GLY A 141 5.19 15.69 -14.15
CA GLY A 141 6.20 16.75 -14.06
C GLY A 141 7.26 16.52 -13.00
N LEU A 142 7.41 15.29 -12.48
CA LEU A 142 8.41 14.98 -11.45
C LEU A 142 9.85 15.06 -11.99
N THR A 143 10.04 14.71 -13.26
CA THR A 143 11.33 14.75 -13.95
C THR A 143 11.15 15.33 -15.36
N GLU A 144 12.18 15.98 -15.90
CA GLU A 144 12.14 16.48 -17.29
C GLU A 144 12.14 15.35 -18.32
N SER A 145 12.85 14.25 -18.02
CA SER A 145 13.02 13.12 -18.94
C SER A 145 11.80 12.19 -18.98
N ARG A 146 11.02 12.12 -17.90
CA ARG A 146 9.77 11.35 -17.79
C ARG A 146 8.66 12.27 -17.30
N PRO A 147 7.87 12.86 -18.22
CA PRO A 147 6.83 13.84 -17.86
C PRO A 147 5.67 13.23 -17.07
N GLU A 148 5.49 11.92 -17.14
CA GLU A 148 4.48 11.17 -16.41
C GLU A 148 5.12 9.89 -15.84
N LEU A 149 4.94 9.66 -14.55
CA LEU A 149 5.43 8.50 -13.84
C LEU A 149 4.24 7.75 -13.24
N ILE A 150 4.10 6.47 -13.60
CA ILE A 150 3.03 5.62 -13.09
C ILE A 150 3.66 4.48 -12.29
N THR A 151 3.24 4.32 -11.05
CA THR A 151 3.66 3.23 -10.15
C THR A 151 2.47 2.43 -9.68
N TYR A 152 2.66 1.12 -9.55
CA TYR A 152 1.73 0.26 -8.81
C TYR A 152 2.00 0.39 -7.31
N PHE A 153 0.94 0.52 -6.51
CA PHE A 153 1.05 0.57 -5.06
C PHE A 153 0.09 -0.41 -4.37
N GLU A 154 0.47 -0.81 -3.16
CA GLU A 154 -0.36 -1.58 -2.23
C GLU A 154 -0.60 -0.79 -0.96
N SER A 155 -1.79 -0.97 -0.37
CA SER A 155 -2.15 -0.33 0.89
C SER A 155 -2.10 -1.31 2.08
N GLU A 156 -1.73 -0.76 3.23
CA GLU A 156 -1.98 -1.36 4.54
C GLU A 156 -2.94 -0.45 5.31
N ILE A 157 -4.21 -0.84 5.49
CA ILE A 157 -5.15 -0.10 6.34
C ILE A 157 -4.87 -0.45 7.80
N ILE A 158 -4.71 0.56 8.66
CA ILE A 158 -4.52 0.35 10.10
C ILE A 158 -5.78 -0.30 10.67
N SER A 159 -5.62 -1.47 11.28
CA SER A 159 -6.73 -2.33 11.68
C SER A 159 -6.33 -3.24 12.86
N LYS A 160 -7.07 -4.33 13.05
CA LYS A 160 -6.77 -5.33 14.09
C LYS A 160 -5.48 -6.11 13.77
N ASP A 161 -5.16 -6.28 12.49
CA ASP A 161 -4.04 -7.10 12.01
C ASP A 161 -2.82 -6.24 11.61
N VAL A 162 -3.03 -4.92 11.53
CA VAL A 162 -2.05 -3.94 11.05
C VAL A 162 -1.97 -2.79 12.05
N SER A 163 -0.86 -2.69 12.77
CA SER A 163 -0.65 -1.65 13.78
C SER A 163 -0.23 -0.30 13.17
N PHE A 164 -0.30 0.76 13.97
CA PHE A 164 0.26 2.08 13.63
C PHE A 164 1.79 2.07 13.46
N PHE A 165 2.49 1.07 14.01
CA PHE A 165 3.93 0.93 13.85
C PHE A 165 4.27 0.11 12.61
N THR A 166 5.14 0.66 11.77
CA THR A 166 5.54 0.05 10.50
C THR A 166 6.34 -1.23 10.77
N ARG A 167 5.88 -2.36 10.23
CA ARG A 167 6.47 -3.69 10.49
C ARG A 167 7.67 -3.99 9.61
N ASP A 168 7.60 -3.60 8.34
CA ASP A 168 8.66 -3.87 7.38
C ASP A 168 9.84 -2.94 7.61
N LYS A 169 10.91 -3.49 8.20
CA LYS A 169 12.14 -2.75 8.50
C LYS A 169 12.83 -2.20 7.26
N SER A 170 12.58 -2.78 6.08
CA SER A 170 13.18 -2.30 4.83
C SER A 170 12.67 -0.91 4.43
N TRP A 171 11.51 -0.49 4.94
CA TRP A 171 10.93 0.83 4.68
C TRP A 171 11.63 1.94 5.48
N GLY A 172 12.51 1.60 6.42
CA GLY A 172 13.35 2.53 7.16
C GLY A 172 12.66 3.31 8.27
N ALA A 173 11.33 3.19 8.43
CA ALA A 173 10.59 3.79 9.51
C ALA A 173 10.83 3.07 10.84
N ASN A 174 10.96 3.84 11.91
CA ASN A 174 11.00 3.36 13.29
C ASN A 174 9.83 3.96 14.10
N THR A 175 9.69 3.54 15.35
CA THR A 175 8.60 4.01 16.23
C THR A 175 8.52 5.54 16.32
N ASP A 176 9.65 6.23 16.44
CA ASP A 176 9.65 7.69 16.55
C ASP A 176 9.20 8.36 15.25
N ILE A 177 9.63 7.80 14.11
CA ILE A 177 9.25 8.27 12.78
C ILE A 177 7.75 8.06 12.56
N ASP A 178 7.22 6.88 12.90
CA ASP A 178 5.78 6.60 12.80
C ASP A 178 4.97 7.63 13.60
N ILE A 179 5.31 7.85 14.87
CA ILE A 179 4.59 8.83 15.71
C ILE A 179 4.73 10.25 15.17
N GLN A 180 5.92 10.63 14.70
CA GLN A 180 6.15 11.96 14.11
C GLN A 180 5.31 12.20 12.85
N HIS A 181 5.11 11.20 11.99
CA HIS A 181 4.28 11.35 10.80
C HIS A 181 2.80 11.29 11.14
N TRP A 182 2.37 10.31 11.94
CA TRP A 182 0.96 10.20 12.32
C TRP A 182 0.45 11.44 13.06
N SER A 183 1.26 12.02 13.94
CA SER A 183 0.89 13.23 14.69
C SER A 183 0.73 14.49 13.85
N LYS A 184 1.09 14.48 12.56
CA LYS A 184 0.84 15.60 11.65
C LYS A 184 -0.61 15.67 11.18
N PHE A 185 -1.34 14.55 11.21
CA PHE A 185 -2.75 14.56 10.83
C PHE A 185 -3.61 15.10 11.99
N PRO A 186 -4.48 16.10 11.77
CA PRO A 186 -5.35 16.61 12.84
C PRO A 186 -6.22 15.52 13.48
N ALA A 187 -6.71 14.57 12.68
CA ALA A 187 -7.53 13.45 13.13
C ALA A 187 -6.80 12.54 14.15
N TRP A 188 -5.46 12.50 14.14
CA TRP A 188 -4.68 11.74 15.12
C TRP A 188 -4.98 12.19 16.54
N HIS A 189 -5.12 13.50 16.76
CA HIS A 189 -5.32 14.07 18.09
C HIS A 189 -6.79 14.09 18.51
N THR A 190 -7.71 14.18 17.56
CA THR A 190 -9.14 14.38 17.84
C THR A 190 -9.95 13.09 17.84
N THR A 191 -9.51 12.05 17.12
CA THR A 191 -10.31 10.84 16.89
C THR A 191 -9.70 9.57 17.47
N LEU A 192 -8.39 9.56 17.74
CA LEU A 192 -7.68 8.36 18.19
C LEU A 192 -7.31 8.41 19.68
N PRO A 193 -7.29 7.26 20.38
CA PRO A 193 -6.83 7.17 21.75
C PRO A 193 -5.29 7.14 21.81
N VAL A 194 -4.62 8.25 21.46
CA VAL A 194 -3.15 8.34 21.27
C VAL A 194 -2.37 7.74 22.44
N LYS A 195 -2.75 8.02 23.70
CA LYS A 195 -2.08 7.47 24.88
C LYS A 195 -2.06 5.94 24.90
N LYS A 196 -3.13 5.29 24.43
CA LYS A 196 -3.20 3.83 24.30
C LYS A 196 -2.37 3.35 23.12
N ILE A 197 -2.37 4.07 21.99
CA ILE A 197 -1.59 3.70 20.80
C ILE A 197 -0.08 3.67 21.08
N LEU A 198 0.41 4.56 21.96
CA LEU A 198 1.82 4.55 22.37
C LEU A 198 2.22 3.27 23.11
N ASP A 199 1.26 2.55 23.69
CA ASP A 199 1.45 1.16 24.09
C ASP A 199 1.36 0.28 22.84
N LYS A 200 2.49 -0.32 22.45
CA LYS A 200 2.61 -1.16 21.24
C LYS A 200 1.69 -2.38 21.24
N SER A 201 1.05 -2.71 22.36
CA SER A 201 0.01 -3.74 22.46
C SER A 201 -1.37 -3.29 21.99
N TYR A 202 -1.56 -2.00 21.67
CA TYR A 202 -2.84 -1.48 21.20
C TYR A 202 -3.26 -2.10 19.86
N ILE A 203 -4.52 -2.53 19.81
CA ILE A 203 -5.14 -3.12 18.63
C ILE A 203 -6.25 -2.17 18.17
N HIS A 204 -6.16 -1.66 16.94
CA HIS A 204 -7.17 -0.77 16.38
C HIS A 204 -8.34 -1.56 15.80
N LYS A 205 -9.39 -1.74 16.61
CA LYS A 205 -10.57 -2.49 16.20
C LYS A 205 -11.52 -1.62 15.37
N GLU A 206 -12.19 -2.26 14.41
CA GLU A 206 -13.29 -1.67 13.63
C GLU A 206 -12.97 -0.33 12.95
N PRO A 207 -11.88 -0.24 12.17
CA PRO A 207 -11.45 1.03 11.57
C PRO A 207 -12.53 1.67 10.69
N PHE A 208 -13.32 0.86 9.98
CA PHE A 208 -14.36 1.29 9.05
C PHE A 208 -15.57 1.96 9.71
N LYS A 209 -15.73 1.86 11.05
CA LYS A 209 -16.77 2.59 11.78
C LYS A 209 -16.41 4.04 12.08
N ASN A 210 -15.12 4.39 11.98
CA ASN A 210 -14.62 5.73 12.27
C ASN A 210 -14.67 6.60 11.02
N GLN A 211 -14.87 7.91 11.15
CA GLN A 211 -14.84 8.80 9.99
C GLN A 211 -13.50 8.75 9.22
N TYR A 212 -12.38 8.57 9.95
CA TYR A 212 -11.04 8.60 9.37
C TYR A 212 -10.42 7.21 9.36
N LEU A 213 -9.89 6.81 8.19
CA LEU A 213 -9.02 5.65 8.04
C LEU A 213 -7.56 6.10 7.99
N PHE A 214 -6.72 5.43 8.75
CA PHE A 214 -5.28 5.58 8.67
C PHE A 214 -4.72 4.44 7.84
N MET A 215 -3.77 4.72 6.95
CA MET A 215 -3.25 3.73 6.02
C MET A 215 -1.79 4.01 5.67
N ARG A 216 -1.07 3.00 5.19
CA ARG A 216 0.23 3.20 4.52
C ARG A 216 0.13 2.76 3.07
N TRP A 217 0.64 3.56 2.13
CA TRP A 217 0.71 3.18 0.71
C TRP A 217 2.15 2.97 0.29
N LYS A 218 2.48 1.78 -0.22
CA LYS A 218 3.81 1.43 -0.69
C LYS A 218 3.79 1.15 -2.18
N GLU A 219 4.45 2.03 -2.94
CA GLU A 219 4.76 1.81 -4.34
C GLU A 219 5.74 0.63 -4.49
N LYS A 220 5.54 -0.20 -5.51
CA LYS A 220 6.30 -1.42 -5.74
C LYS A 220 7.18 -1.34 -6.97
N PHE A 221 6.61 -0.93 -8.11
CA PHE A 221 7.29 -0.91 -9.40
C PHE A 221 6.62 0.07 -10.37
N LEU A 222 7.34 0.44 -11.43
CA LEU A 222 6.84 1.29 -12.51
C LEU A 222 5.96 0.53 -13.48
N VAL A 223 5.00 1.23 -14.07
CA VAL A 223 4.16 0.75 -15.16
C VAL A 223 4.46 1.59 -16.41
N PRO A 224 4.66 0.97 -17.59
CA PRO A 224 4.53 -0.46 -17.89
C PRO A 224 5.77 -1.32 -17.58
N ASP A 225 6.92 -0.72 -17.29
CA ASP A 225 8.18 -1.46 -17.12
C ASP A 225 8.51 -1.74 -15.65
N ALA A 226 8.04 -2.89 -15.16
CA ALA A 226 8.25 -3.31 -13.77
C ALA A 226 9.71 -3.68 -13.44
N LYS A 227 10.61 -3.76 -14.43
CA LYS A 227 12.03 -4.08 -14.21
C LYS A 227 12.91 -2.83 -14.08
N SER A 228 12.35 -1.66 -14.35
CA SER A 228 13.05 -0.39 -14.24
C SER A 228 12.94 0.14 -12.81
N ASP A 229 14.05 0.10 -12.08
CA ASP A 229 14.17 0.73 -10.75
C ASP A 229 14.97 2.04 -10.81
N ASP A 230 15.61 2.32 -11.94
CA ASP A 230 16.49 3.47 -12.10
C ASP A 230 15.70 4.68 -12.62
N LEU A 231 15.63 5.70 -11.78
CA LEU A 231 14.89 6.92 -12.02
C LEU A 231 15.80 8.12 -11.72
N GLU A 232 16.24 8.80 -12.76
CA GLU A 232 17.13 9.95 -12.61
C GLU A 232 16.37 11.12 -11.95
N GLY A 233 16.80 11.51 -10.75
CA GLY A 233 16.23 12.64 -10.01
C GLY A 233 14.96 12.35 -9.21
N ALA A 234 14.49 11.10 -9.15
CA ALA A 234 13.31 10.72 -8.36
C ALA A 234 13.41 9.30 -7.81
N SER A 235 12.53 8.92 -6.88
CA SER A 235 12.50 7.57 -6.31
C SER A 235 11.15 7.24 -5.68
N PHE A 236 10.71 5.99 -5.82
CA PHE A 236 9.52 5.41 -5.17
C PHE A 236 9.89 4.42 -4.04
N ALA A 237 11.14 4.48 -3.55
CA ALA A 237 11.63 3.57 -2.51
C ALA A 237 10.92 3.75 -1.16
N GLY A 238 10.43 4.95 -0.87
CA GLY A 238 9.65 5.28 0.31
C GLY A 238 8.23 4.72 0.32
N PHE A 239 7.42 5.27 1.22
CA PHE A 239 5.99 4.99 1.34
C PHE A 239 5.26 6.22 1.86
N TYR A 240 3.94 6.22 1.75
CA TYR A 240 3.09 7.30 2.25
C TYR A 240 2.39 6.89 3.54
N TYR A 241 2.42 7.76 4.54
CA TYR A 241 1.42 7.75 5.61
C TYR A 241 0.17 8.46 5.09
N ILE A 242 -1.00 7.88 5.29
CA ILE A 242 -2.26 8.40 4.75
C ILE A 242 -3.32 8.50 5.85
N CYS A 243 -4.06 9.61 5.85
CA CYS A 243 -5.31 9.81 6.59
C CYS A 243 -6.42 10.10 5.56
N PHE A 244 -7.38 9.19 5.48
CA PHE A 244 -8.50 9.25 4.54
C PHE A 244 -9.81 9.53 5.26
N ASN A 245 -10.58 10.49 4.76
CA ASN A 245 -11.91 10.81 5.27
C ASN A 245 -12.97 10.00 4.51
N GLN A 246 -13.59 9.03 5.17
CA GLN A 246 -14.58 8.14 4.55
C GLN A 246 -15.87 8.86 4.12
N ILE A 247 -16.14 10.05 4.66
CA ILE A 247 -17.36 10.80 4.33
C ILE A 247 -17.14 11.69 3.10
N THR A 248 -16.04 12.42 3.06
CA THR A 248 -15.77 13.38 1.96
C THR A 248 -14.99 12.76 0.81
N GLY A 249 -14.24 11.69 1.06
CA GLY A 249 -13.32 11.09 0.10
C GLY A 249 -11.97 11.81 -0.02
N ASP A 250 -11.68 12.74 0.89
CA ASP A 250 -10.39 13.44 0.93
C ASP A 250 -9.29 12.54 1.46
N VAL A 251 -8.13 12.60 0.82
CA VAL A 251 -6.91 11.89 1.19
C VAL A 251 -5.85 12.93 1.55
N SER A 252 -5.39 12.92 2.80
CA SER A 252 -4.21 13.67 3.22
C SER A 252 -3.08 12.70 3.50
N GLY A 253 -1.90 12.98 2.97
CA GLY A 253 -0.78 12.06 2.96
C GLY A 253 0.57 12.73 3.17
N LEU A 254 1.53 11.96 3.67
CA LEU A 254 2.90 12.39 3.88
C LEU A 254 3.85 11.30 3.39
N TYR A 255 4.65 11.62 2.37
CA TYR A 255 5.69 10.73 1.89
C TYR A 255 6.86 10.65 2.88
N TYR A 256 7.36 9.45 3.10
CA TYR A 256 8.53 9.18 3.90
C TYR A 256 9.52 8.30 3.15
N HIS A 257 10.76 8.78 3.10
CA HIS A 257 11.95 7.99 2.78
C HIS A 257 13.15 8.60 3.52
N LYS A 258 14.07 7.75 3.99
CA LYS A 258 15.19 8.16 4.86
C LYS A 258 16.10 9.26 4.29
N SER A 259 16.23 9.32 2.96
CA SER A 259 17.10 10.27 2.27
C SER A 259 16.34 11.35 1.49
N SER A 260 15.02 11.39 1.63
CA SER A 260 14.19 12.38 0.94
C SER A 260 13.88 13.56 1.86
N GLU A 261 13.44 14.67 1.26
CA GLU A 261 12.87 15.79 2.01
C GLU A 261 11.72 15.28 2.90
N ARG A 262 11.67 15.78 4.13
CA ARG A 262 10.67 15.35 5.10
C ARG A 262 9.31 15.96 4.78
N PHE A 263 8.25 15.19 5.03
CA PHE A 263 6.87 15.68 5.00
C PHE A 263 6.44 16.23 3.64
N GLN A 264 6.86 15.60 2.53
CA GLN A 264 6.27 15.92 1.23
C GLN A 264 4.79 15.56 1.28
N GLN A 265 3.93 16.55 1.06
CA GLN A 265 2.51 16.45 1.32
C GLN A 265 1.77 15.95 0.08
N LEU A 266 0.88 14.98 0.25
CA LEU A 266 -0.02 14.47 -0.78
C LEU A 266 -1.45 14.84 -0.38
N GLU A 267 -2.15 15.60 -1.20
CA GLU A 267 -3.57 15.91 -0.98
C GLU A 267 -4.36 15.50 -2.22
N LEU A 268 -5.38 14.67 -2.05
CA LEU A 268 -6.24 14.19 -3.14
C LEU A 268 -7.71 14.28 -2.76
N CYS A 269 -8.56 14.54 -3.75
CA CYS A 269 -10.01 14.48 -3.62
C CYS A 269 -10.58 13.37 -4.50
N HIS A 270 -11.58 12.66 -3.98
CA HIS A 270 -12.33 11.68 -4.75
C HIS A 270 -13.04 12.34 -5.93
N VAL A 271 -12.98 11.70 -7.10
CA VAL A 271 -13.73 12.09 -8.30
C VAL A 271 -15.03 11.30 -8.35
N PRO A 272 -16.20 11.92 -8.12
CA PRO A 272 -17.47 11.21 -8.14
C PRO A 272 -17.76 10.64 -9.53
N THR A 273 -18.12 9.35 -9.60
CA THR A 273 -18.45 8.69 -10.88
C THR A 273 -19.96 8.72 -11.20
N ASN A 274 -20.74 9.57 -10.51
CA ASN A 274 -22.20 9.71 -10.68
C ASN A 274 -22.98 8.38 -10.71
N GLY A 275 -22.51 7.37 -9.98
CA GLY A 275 -23.17 6.06 -9.88
C GLY A 275 -22.86 5.08 -11.00
N VAL A 276 -21.95 5.39 -11.93
CA VAL A 276 -21.52 4.45 -12.99
C VAL A 276 -20.09 4.01 -12.71
N ALA A 277 -19.87 2.71 -12.50
CA ALA A 277 -18.54 2.12 -12.40
C ALA A 277 -18.52 0.75 -13.09
N PRO A 278 -17.53 0.46 -13.96
CA PRO A 278 -17.34 -0.87 -14.50
C PRO A 278 -16.91 -1.81 -13.36
N THR A 279 -17.50 -3.00 -13.30
CA THR A 279 -17.07 -4.07 -12.38
C THR A 279 -16.54 -5.24 -13.18
N PHE A 280 -15.58 -5.97 -12.61
CA PHE A 280 -15.05 -7.21 -13.16
C PHE A 280 -14.75 -8.17 -12.00
N GLN A 281 -14.79 -9.46 -12.28
CA GLN A 281 -14.48 -10.51 -11.32
C GLN A 281 -13.51 -11.49 -11.98
N PHE A 282 -12.53 -11.95 -11.20
CA PHE A 282 -11.70 -13.08 -11.62
C PHE A 282 -12.44 -14.38 -11.30
N LEU A 283 -12.64 -15.21 -12.32
CA LEU A 283 -13.21 -16.55 -12.20
C LEU A 283 -12.10 -17.58 -11.97
#